data_AF-A0A936PTS1-F1
#
_entry.id   AF-A0A936PTS1-F1
#
_cell.length_a   1.000
_cell.length_b   1.000
_cell.length_c   1.000
_cell.angle_alpha   90.00
_cell.angle_beta   90.00
_cell.angle_gamma   90.00
#
_symmetry.space_group_name_H-M   'P 1'
#
loop_
_entity.id
_entity.type
_entity.pdbx_description
1 polymer ?
#
loop_
_entity_poly.entity_id
_entity_poly.type
_entity_poly.pdbx_seq_one_letter_code
_entity_poly.pdbx_strand_id
1 'polypeptide(L)' 'MIVTNDVVGPLYAEAAQASLRAAGFSPSLIALPDGEANKTFETWTGLVEALLARRVDRHTPVIALGGG' A
#
# COMPACT_ATOMS: atom_id res chain seq x y z
N MET A 1 -0.02 7.04 0.36
CA MET A 1 0.57 5.71 0.07
C MET A 1 -0.53 4.68 0.11
N ILE A 2 -0.66 3.85 -0.91
CA ILE A 2 -1.58 2.70 -0.92
C ILE A 2 -0.75 1.43 -0.71
N VAL A 3 -1.17 0.58 0.23
CA VAL A 3 -0.61 -0.75 0.48
C VAL A 3 -1.69 -1.77 0.15
N THR A 4 -1.38 -2.73 -0.71
CA THR A 4 -2.31 -3.78 -1.14
C THR A 4 -1.61 -5.13 -1.27
N ASN A 5 -2.32 -6.16 -1.70
CA ASN A 5 -1.75 -7.46 -2.03
C ASN A 5 -1.91 -7.79 -3.53
N ASP A 6 -1.26 -8.87 -3.97
CA ASP A 6 -1.26 -9.30 -5.37
C ASP A 6 -2.65 -9.79 -5.88
N VAL A 7 -3.63 -9.97 -4.99
CA VAL A 7 -5.00 -10.41 -5.34
C VAL A 7 -5.95 -9.22 -5.49
N VAL A 8 -5.93 -8.29 -4.54
CA VAL A 8 -6.80 -7.10 -4.47
C VAL A 8 -6.25 -5.97 -5.34
N GLY A 9 -4.91 -5.85 -5.42
CA GLY A 9 -4.24 -4.81 -6.19
C GLY A 9 -4.70 -4.74 -7.64
N PRO A 10 -4.68 -5.85 -8.41
CA PRO A 10 -5.15 -5.87 -9.80
C PRO A 10 -6.62 -5.47 -9.98
N LEU A 11 -7.45 -5.62 -8.96
CA LEU A 11 -8.89 -5.33 -9.03
C LEU A 11 -9.21 -3.87 -8.72
N TYR A 12 -8.49 -3.26 -7.78
CA TYR A 12 -8.92 -1.98 -7.19
C TYR A 12 -7.84 -0.89 -7.11
N ALA A 13 -6.55 -1.22 -7.28
CA ALA A 13 -5.49 -0.23 -7.08
C ALA A 13 -5.58 0.94 -8.06
N GLU A 14 -5.88 0.67 -9.33
CA GLU A 14 -6.02 1.72 -10.35
C GLU A 14 -7.18 2.66 -10.01
N ALA A 15 -8.36 2.11 -9.69
CA ALA A 15 -9.53 2.90 -9.31
C ALA A 15 -9.27 3.76 -8.05
N ALA A 16 -8.61 3.19 -7.04
CA ALA A 16 -8.22 3.91 -5.83
C ALA A 16 -7.22 5.04 -6.13
N GLN A 17 -6.21 4.78 -6.96
CA GLN A 17 -5.26 5.80 -7.39
C GLN A 17 -5.93 6.91 -8.20
N ALA A 18 -6.84 6.57 -9.11
CA ALA A 18 -7.57 7.55 -9.91
C ALA A 18 -8.41 8.49 -9.03
N SER A 19 -9.14 7.92 -8.06
CA SER A 19 -9.94 8.67 -7.09
C SER A 19 -9.07 9.64 -6.26
N LEU A 20 -7.93 9.16 -5.74
CA LEU A 20 -6.99 9.99 -4.98
C LEU A 20 -6.36 11.09 -5.83
N ARG A 21 -6.00 10.80 -7.09
CA ARG A 21 -5.51 11.81 -8.03
C ARG A 21 -6.55 12.89 -8.30
N ALA A 22 -7.82 12.51 -8.49
CA ALA A 22 -8.92 13.46 -8.68
C ALA A 22 -9.12 14.36 -7.44
N ALA A 23 -8.84 13.84 -6.25
CA ALA A 23 -8.84 14.61 -4.99
C ALA A 23 -7.56 15.45 -4.77
N GLY A 24 -6.65 15.51 -5.75
CA GLY A 24 -5.42 16.32 -5.68
C GLY A 24 -4.23 15.64 -5.00
N PHE A 25 -4.31 14.35 -4.69
CA PHE A 25 -3.19 13.59 -4.13
C PHE A 25 -2.28 13.01 -5.23
N SER A 26 -1.05 12.70 -4.87
CA SER A 26 -0.10 11.95 -5.70
C SER A 26 0.12 10.54 -5.11
N PRO A 27 -0.80 9.59 -5.33
CA PRO A 27 -0.74 8.29 -4.68
C PRO A 27 0.34 7.38 -5.29
N SER A 28 1.21 6.87 -4.43
CA SER A 28 2.11 5.74 -4.69
C SER A 28 1.50 4.42 -4.20
N LEU A 29 1.94 3.30 -4.77
CA LEU A 29 1.46 1.95 -4.49
C LEU A 29 2.61 1.04 -4.04
N ILE A 30 2.35 0.19 -3.05
CA ILE A 30 3.15 -0.98 -2.67
C ILE A 30 2.22 -2.18 -2.67
N ALA A 31 2.62 -3.24 -3.37
CA ALA A 31 1.94 -4.54 -3.35
C ALA A 31 2.78 -5.54 -2.55
N LEU A 32 2.10 -6.37 -1.75
CA LEU A 32 2.68 -7.44 -0.95
C LEU A 32 2.14 -8.80 -1.42
N PRO A 33 2.88 -9.90 -1.23
CA PRO A 33 2.35 -11.24 -1.46
C PRO A 33 1.10 -11.49 -0.61
N ASP A 34 0.07 -12.10 -1.21
CA ASP A 34 -1.18 -12.41 -0.51
C ASP A 34 -1.05 -13.63 0.43
N GLY A 35 -1.92 -13.69 1.44
CA GLY A 35 -2.09 -14.84 2.34
C GLY A 35 -1.58 -14.62 3.77
N GLU A 36 -2.25 -15.28 4.73
CA GLU A 36 -1.94 -15.18 6.18
C GLU A 36 -0.49 -15.58 6.49
N ALA A 37 0.09 -16.50 5.71
CA ALA A 37 1.47 -16.92 5.85
C ALA A 37 2.47 -15.75 5.69
N ASN A 38 2.07 -14.66 5.03
CA ASN A 38 2.88 -13.46 4.86
C ASN A 38 2.67 -12.43 5.98
N LYS A 39 1.76 -12.66 6.95
CA LYS A 39 1.60 -11.81 8.14
C LYS A 39 2.67 -12.11 9.18
N THR A 40 3.92 -12.00 8.75
CA THR A 40 5.10 -12.20 9.58
C THR A 40 5.72 -10.86 9.96
N PHE A 41 6.53 -10.87 11.01
CA PHE A 41 7.32 -9.70 11.37
C PHE A 41 8.29 -9.29 10.26
N GLU A 42 8.81 -10.26 9.49
CA GLU A 42 9.71 -10.02 8.37
C GLU A 42 9.04 -9.23 7.25
N THR A 43 7.84 -9.64 6.82
CA THR A 43 7.05 -8.89 5.83
C THR A 43 6.72 -7.49 6.33
N TRP A 44 6.40 -7.36 7.62
CA TRP A 44 6.16 -6.06 8.24
C TRP A 44 7.40 -5.16 8.20
N THR A 45 8.57 -5.67 8.60
CA THR A 45 9.82 -4.92 8.54
C THR A 45 10.14 -4.49 7.11
N GLY A 46 10.01 -5.39 6.12
CA GLY A 46 10.20 -5.06 4.71
C GLY A 46 9.25 -3.97 4.20
N LEU A 47 7.98 -3.98 4.63
CA LEU A 47 7.05 -2.90 4.34
C LEU A 47 7.52 -1.57 4.94
N VAL A 48 7.94 -1.57 6.21
CA VAL A 48 8.44 -0.36 6.89
C VAL A 48 9.66 0.21 6.16
N GLU A 49 10.61 -0.63 5.76
CA GLU A 49 11.77 -0.21 4.96
C GLU A 49 11.34 0.40 3.62
N ALA A 50 10.38 -0.23 2.93
CA ALA A 50 9.84 0.28 1.67
C ALA A 50 9.10 1.62 1.81
N LEU A 51 8.46 1.87 2.95
CA LEU A 51 7.86 3.16 3.30
C LEU A 51 8.93 4.23 3.57
N LEU A 52 9.94 3.90 4.36
CA LEU A 52 11.06 4.80 4.67
C LEU A 52 11.84 5.20 3.41
N ALA A 53 12.10 4.23 2.51
CA ALA A 53 12.78 4.49 1.24
C ALA A 53 12.01 5.48 0.34
N ARG A 54 10.68 5.52 0.47
CA ARG A 54 9.80 6.46 -0.25
C ARG A 54 9.58 7.78 0.49
N ARG A 55 10.33 8.02 1.58
CA ARG A 55 10.27 9.23 2.42
C ARG A 55 8.86 9.50 2.95
N VAL A 56 8.10 8.43 3.23
CA VAL A 56 6.81 8.55 3.91
C VAL A 56 7.05 9.11 5.31
N ASP A 57 6.34 10.19 5.63
CA ASP A 57 6.40 10.85 6.93
C ASP A 57 5.01 10.92 7.58
N ARG A 58 4.91 11.56 8.75
CA ARG A 58 3.65 11.72 9.49
C ARG A 58 2.56 12.51 8.74
N HIS A 59 2.91 13.21 7.67
CA HIS A 59 1.97 13.96 6.84
C HIS A 59 1.50 13.15 5.64
N THR A 60 2.03 11.94 5.45
CA THR A 60 1.69 11.06 4.35
C THR A 60 0.69 10.01 4.81
N PRO A 61 -0.58 10.07 4.36
CA PRO A 61 -1.56 9.04 4.70
C PRO A 61 -1.16 7.70 4.12
N VAL A 62 -1.26 6.64 4.93
CA VAL A 62 -1.13 5.24 4.51
C VAL A 62 -2.52 4.64 4.45
N ILE A 63 -2.87 4.07 3.30
CA ILE A 63 -4.17 3.49 3.00
C ILE A 63 -3.96 1.99 2.79
N ALA A 64 -4.54 1.16 3.65
CA ALA A 64 -4.61 -0.27 3.43
C ALA A 64 -5.77 -0.58 2.48
N LEU A 65 -5.48 -1.20 1.34
CA LEU A 65 -6.43 -1.63 0.33
C LEU A 65 -6.40 -3.16 0.23
N GLY A 66 -7.25 -3.81 1.00
CA GLY A 66 -7.29 -5.27 1.10
C GLY A 66 -8.18 -5.75 2.23
N GLY A 67 -8.10 -7.05 2.49
CA GLY A 67 -8.68 -7.68 3.67
C GLY A 67 -7.86 -7.43 4.94
N GLY A 68 -8.31 -8.02 6.05
CA GLY A 68 -7.65 -8.00 7.35
C GLY A 68 -6.61 -9.08 7.50
#